data_AF-A0A1B0DFK7-F1
#
_entry.id   AF-A0A1B0DFK7-F1
#
_cell.length_a   1.000
_cell.length_b   1.000
_cell.length_c   1.000
_cell.angle_alpha   90.00
_cell.angle_beta   90.00
_cell.angle_gamma   90.00
#
_symmetry.space_group_name_H-M   'P 1'
#
loop_
_entity.id
_entity.type
_entity.pdbx_description
1 polymer ?
#
loop_
_entity_poly.entity_id
_entity_poly.type
_entity_poly.pdbx_seq_one_letter_code
_entity_poly.pdbx_strand_id
1 'polypeptide(L)' 'MNCVFHEAEVVDDNGEVHLEKLHDKLPASMHDIALHMGKRCLYPEGDTQCERAFWLHKVLLEEF' A
#
# COMPACT_ATOMS: atom_id res chain seq x y z
N MET A 1 7.74 -2.28 -7.00
CA MET A 1 7.20 -1.61 -5.80
C MET A 1 7.51 -2.33 -4.49
N ASN A 2 7.54 -3.67 -4.45
CA ASN A 2 7.78 -4.43 -3.21
C ASN A 2 8.99 -3.96 -2.37
N CYS A 3 10.15 -3.73 -3.02
CA CYS A 3 11.36 -3.26 -2.34
C CYS A 3 11.14 -1.94 -1.57
N VAL A 4 10.44 -0.97 -2.16
CA VAL A 4 10.17 0.33 -1.49
C VAL A 4 9.35 0.14 -0.21
N PHE A 5 8.38 -0.77 -0.22
CA PHE A 5 7.58 -1.06 0.98
C PHE A 5 8.39 -1.77 2.08
N HIS A 6 9.36 -2.58 1.70
CA HIS A 6 10.30 -3.19 2.65
C HIS A 6 11.22 -2.13 3.27
N GLU A 7 11.86 -1.30 2.44
CA GLU A 7 12.77 -0.23 2.91
C GLU A 7 12.05 0.85 3.73
N ALA A 8 10.76 1.09 3.46
CA ALA A 8 9.93 2.00 4.26
C ALA A 8 9.42 1.38 5.57
N GLU A 9 9.70 0.09 5.81
CA GLU A 9 9.26 -0.70 6.98
C GLU A 9 7.73 -0.76 7.14
N VAL A 10 7.00 -0.76 6.02
CA VAL A 10 5.53 -0.79 6.00
C VAL A 10 4.97 -2.16 5.60
N VAL A 11 5.79 -3.20 5.67
CA VAL A 11 5.37 -4.59 5.46
C VAL A 11 5.17 -5.33 6.79
N ASP A 12 4.48 -6.46 6.72
CA ASP A 12 4.40 -7.45 7.79
C ASP A 12 5.55 -8.48 7.72
N ASP A 13 5.54 -9.45 8.64
CA ASP A 13 6.58 -10.49 8.71
C ASP A 13 6.59 -11.44 7.50
N ASN A 14 5.51 -11.45 6.71
CA ASN A 14 5.39 -12.21 5.48
C ASN A 14 5.81 -11.39 4.24
N GLY A 15 6.19 -10.12 4.42
CA GLY A 15 6.54 -9.20 3.34
C GLY A 15 5.33 -8.60 2.61
N GLU A 16 4.12 -8.73 3.16
CA GLU A 16 2.91 -8.10 2.61
C GLU A 16 2.75 -6.68 3.13
N VAL A 17 2.16 -5.79 2.33
CA VAL A 17 2.00 -4.38 2.71
C VAL A 17 0.96 -4.23 3.82
N HIS A 18 1.38 -3.65 4.95
CA HIS A 18 0.51 -3.32 6.07
C HIS A 18 -0.05 -1.90 5.89
N LEU A 19 -1.30 -1.81 5.41
CA LEU A 19 -1.92 -0.54 5.00
C LEU A 19 -1.95 0.51 6.12
N GLU A 20 -2.11 0.11 7.38
CA GLU A 20 -2.09 1.06 8.51
C GLU A 20 -0.68 1.66 8.70
N LYS A 21 0.39 0.85 8.62
CA LYS A 21 1.76 1.36 8.72
C LYS A 21 2.07 2.28 7.53
N LEU A 22 1.59 1.93 6.34
CA LEU A 22 1.73 2.77 5.16
C LEU A 22 1.00 4.11 5.33
N HIS A 23 -0.23 4.08 5.84
CA HIS A 23 -1.03 5.27 6.10
C HIS A 23 -0.36 6.20 7.12
N ASP A 24 0.13 5.65 8.23
CA ASP A 24 0.82 6.40 9.29
C ASP A 24 2.15 7.04 8.84
N LYS A 25 2.78 6.52 7.78
CA LYS A 25 4.00 7.09 7.19
C LYS A 25 3.70 8.26 6.25
N LEU A 26 2.45 8.46 5.85
CA LEU A 26 2.10 9.58 4.98
C LEU A 26 2.09 10.89 5.77
N PRO A 27 2.28 12.04 5.10
CA PRO A 27 2.03 13.33 5.73
C PRO A 27 0.58 13.44 6.19
N ALA A 28 0.34 14.07 7.34
CA ALA A 28 -1.00 14.24 7.90
C ALA A 28 -2.00 14.88 6.90
N SER A 29 -1.52 15.77 6.03
CA SER A 29 -2.32 16.39 4.96
C SER A 29 -2.85 15.40 3.92
N MET A 30 -2.31 14.18 3.86
CA MET A 30 -2.68 13.13 2.92
C MET A 30 -3.45 11.99 3.58
N HIS A 31 -3.64 11.99 4.91
CA HIS A 31 -4.31 10.88 5.61
C HIS A 31 -5.74 10.66 5.11
N ASP A 32 -6.56 11.73 5.02
CA ASP A 32 -7.95 11.60 4.58
C ASP A 32 -8.03 11.18 3.11
N ILE A 33 -7.13 11.71 2.27
CA ILE A 33 -7.03 11.36 0.85
C ILE A 33 -6.68 9.87 0.71
N ALA A 34 -5.63 9.42 1.37
CA ALA A 34 -5.18 8.04 1.34
C ALA A 34 -6.22 7.06 1.92
N LEU A 35 -6.95 7.46 2.96
CA LEU A 35 -8.05 6.66 3.50
C LEU A 35 -9.17 6.50 2.47
N HIS A 36 -9.51 7.55 1.74
CA HIS A 36 -10.52 7.49 0.69
C HIS A 36 -10.10 6.64 -0.50
N MET A 37 -8.86 6.78 -0.97
CA MET A 37 -8.31 5.96 -2.05
C MET A 37 -8.18 4.48 -1.64
N GLY A 38 -7.74 4.23 -0.41
CA GLY A 38 -7.46 2.90 0.11
C GLY A 38 -8.70 2.01 0.30
N LYS A 39 -9.90 2.59 0.37
CA LYS A 39 -11.17 1.83 0.60
C LYS A 39 -11.40 0.71 -0.40
N ARG A 40 -10.93 0.85 -1.63
CA ARG A 40 -11.07 -0.17 -2.69
C ARG A 40 -9.82 -1.05 -2.86
N CYS A 41 -8.75 -0.73 -2.15
CA CYS A 41 -7.43 -1.35 -2.27
C CYS A 41 -7.12 -2.37 -1.15
N LEU A 42 -8.11 -2.71 -0.31
CA LEU A 42 -7.91 -3.47 0.94
C LEU A 42 -7.40 -4.90 0.74
N TYR A 43 -7.58 -5.48 -0.44
CA TYR A 43 -7.24 -6.88 -0.73
C TYR A 43 -6.35 -6.96 -1.97
N PRO A 44 -5.01 -6.91 -1.80
CA PRO A 44 -4.07 -7.00 -2.91
C PRO A 44 -4.17 -8.30 -3.70
N GLU A 45 -4.22 -8.22 -5.02
CA GLU A 45 -4.29 -9.39 -5.91
C GLU A 45 -2.95 -9.64 -6.61
N GLY A 46 -2.59 -10.92 -6.78
CA GLY A 46 -1.37 -11.36 -7.45
C GLY A 46 -0.81 -12.64 -6.85
N ASP A 47 -0.07 -13.40 -7.67
CA ASP A 47 0.50 -14.69 -7.28
C ASP A 47 1.76 -14.49 -6.44
N THR A 48 2.53 -13.43 -6.72
CA THR A 48 3.74 -13.08 -5.99
C THR A 48 3.58 -11.81 -5.14
N GLN A 49 4.42 -11.65 -4.12
CA GLN A 49 4.50 -10.40 -3.33
C GLN A 49 4.77 -9.18 -4.22
N CYS A 50 5.59 -9.35 -5.25
CA CYS A 50 5.89 -8.29 -6.21
C CYS A 50 4.67 -7.85 -7.01
N GLU A 51 3.84 -8.80 -7.42
CA GLU A 51 2.59 -8.53 -8.13
C GLU A 51 1.56 -7.87 -7.23
N ARG A 52 1.38 -8.37 -6.00
CA ARG A 52 0.48 -7.75 -5.01
C ARG A 52 0.89 -6.32 -4.68
N ALA A 53 2.19 -6.08 -4.46
CA ALA A 53 2.72 -4.73 -4.23
C ALA A 53 2.54 -3.80 -5.45
N PHE A 54 2.67 -4.34 -6.67
CA PHE A 54 2.41 -3.58 -7.89
C PHE A 54 0.92 -3.28 -8.06
N TRP A 55 0.05 -4.27 -7.83
CA TRP A 55 -1.40 -4.11 -7.88
C TRP A 55 -1.85 -3.02 -6.92
N LEU A 56 -1.37 -3.03 -5.68
CA LEU A 56 -1.72 -2.01 -4.68
C LEU A 56 -1.34 -0.61 -5.17
N HIS A 57 -0.12 -0.45 -5.68
CA HIS A 57 0.33 0.83 -6.21
C HIS A 57 -0.49 1.29 -7.43
N LYS A 58 -0.85 0.36 -8.31
CA LYS A 58 -1.68 0.64 -9.49
C LYS A 58 -3.07 1.14 -9.08
N VAL A 59 -3.78 0.40 -8.22
CA VAL A 59 -5.14 0.77 -7.82
C VAL A 59 -5.15 2.08 -7.03
N LEU A 60 -4.15 2.31 -6.17
CA LEU A 60 -3.99 3.60 -5.49
C LEU A 60 -3.81 4.74 -6.49
N LEU A 61 -3.01 4.58 -7.56
CA LEU A 61 -2.84 5.61 -8.58
C LEU A 61 -4.07 5.84 -9.45
N GLU A 62 -4.89 4.81 -9.72
CA GLU A 62 -6.12 4.94 -10.50
C GLU A 62 -7.22 5.73 -9.78
N GLU A 63 -7.14 5.83 -8.45
CA GLU A 63 -8.08 6.57 -7.60
C GLU A 63 -7.54 7.95 -7.15
N PHE A 64 -6.41 8.42 -7.70
CA PHE A 64 -5.80 9.74 -7.45
C PHE A 64 -6.22 10.77 -8.50
#